data_AF-A0A2D6MES3-F1
#
_entry.id   AF-A0A2D6MES3-F1
#
_cell.length_a   1.000
_cell.length_b   1.000
_cell.length_c   1.000
_cell.angle_alpha   90.00
_cell.angle_beta   90.00
_cell.angle_gamma   90.00
#
_symmetry.space_group_name_H-M   'P 1'
#
loop_
_entity.id
_entity.type
_entity.pdbx_description
1 polymer ?
#
loop_
_entity_poly.entity_id
_entity_poly.type
_entity_poly.pdbx_seq_one_letter_code
_entity_poly.pdbx_strand_id
1 'polypeptide(L)'
;MPLPEILDRMSIVKLKIERIGEPHLKEEYAEYEKALESFKSKGIEIKQEWLDDLHKFNGEIWDLESDIRKGREGLLGLEEVGRRAIKIREANKKRVAIKNEIVEATGLGFKDVKMNHAAE
;
A
#
# COMPACT_ATOMS: atom_id res chain seq x y z
N MET A 1 -10.26 -2.32 12.32
CA MET A 1 -9.58 -2.56 11.03
C MET A 1 -8.47 -3.58 11.27
N PRO A 2 -8.27 -4.58 10.38
CA PRO A 2 -7.17 -5.54 10.52
C PRO A 2 -5.80 -4.86 10.47
N LEU A 3 -4.82 -5.40 11.19
CA LEU A 3 -3.44 -4.90 11.21
C LEU A 3 -2.81 -4.68 9.81
N PRO A 4 -2.92 -5.60 8.83
CA PRO A 4 -2.35 -5.38 7.50
C PRO A 4 -2.95 -4.18 6.77
N GLU A 5 -4.24 -3.88 6.98
CA GLU A 5 -4.89 -2.70 6.38
C GLU A 5 -4.44 -1.40 7.07
N ILE A 6 -4.21 -1.44 8.38
CA ILE A 6 -3.69 -0.30 9.14
C ILE A 6 -2.30 0.06 8.64
N LEU A 7 -1.39 -0.91 8.55
CA LEU A 7 -0.02 -0.69 8.08
C LEU A 7 0.01 -0.17 6.64
N ASP A 8 -0.83 -0.73 5.78
CA ASP A 8 -0.92 -0.33 4.38
C ASP A 8 -1.44 1.11 4.23
N ARG A 9 -2.52 1.48 4.92
CA ARG A 9 -3.02 2.86 4.92
C ARG A 9 -2.03 3.83 5.53
N MET A 10 -1.39 3.46 6.64
CA MET A 10 -0.34 4.26 7.27
C MET A 10 0.82 4.52 6.29
N SER A 11 1.23 3.53 5.51
CA SER A 11 2.27 3.69 4.49
C SER A 11 1.84 4.65 3.36
N ILE A 12 0.57 4.64 2.96
CA ILE A 12 0.01 5.58 1.98
C ILE A 12 -0.02 7.00 2.55
N VAL A 13 -0.44 7.18 3.80
CA VAL A 13 -0.45 8.50 4.44
C VAL A 13 0.97 9.04 4.58
N LYS A 14 1.93 8.21 4.99
CA LYS A 14 3.36 8.58 5.01
C LYS A 14 3.83 9.08 3.64
N LEU A 15 3.51 8.34 2.57
CA LEU A 15 3.82 8.74 1.21
C LEU A 15 3.15 10.08 0.84
N LYS A 16 1.89 10.31 1.22
CA LYS A 16 1.21 11.59 0.98
C LYS A 16 1.85 12.73 1.75
N ILE A 17 2.29 12.52 2.99
CA ILE A 17 3.03 13.53 3.76
C ILE A 17 4.32 13.92 3.03
N GLU A 18 5.06 12.94 2.50
CA GLU A 18 6.31 13.17 1.77
C GLU A 18 6.11 13.89 0.42
N ARG A 19 5.01 13.61 -0.29
CA ARG A 19 4.77 14.12 -1.65
C ARG A 19 3.90 15.39 -1.70
N ILE A 20 2.98 15.56 -0.75
CA ILE A 20 1.99 16.65 -0.73
C ILE A 20 2.25 17.59 0.46
N GLY A 21 2.51 17.04 1.65
CA GLY A 21 2.90 17.82 2.83
C GLY A 21 1.78 18.56 3.55
N GLU A 22 0.51 18.18 3.36
CA GLU A 22 -0.61 18.84 4.03
C GLU A 22 -0.68 18.53 5.54
N PRO A 23 -0.99 19.53 6.41
CA PRO A 23 -0.99 19.34 7.87
C PRO A 23 -1.92 18.24 8.36
N HIS A 24 -3.12 18.11 7.79
CA HIS A 24 -4.13 17.13 8.20
C HIS A 24 -3.64 15.67 8.03
N LEU A 25 -2.69 15.42 7.12
CA LEU A 25 -2.12 14.10 6.91
C LEU A 25 -1.26 13.64 8.09
N LYS A 26 -0.61 14.58 8.79
CA LYS A 26 0.17 14.26 10.00
C LYS A 26 -0.75 13.85 11.15
N GLU A 27 -1.92 14.47 11.25
CA GLU A 27 -2.94 14.09 12.22
C GLU A 27 -3.45 12.68 11.94
N GLU A 28 -3.79 12.37 10.68
CA GLU A 28 -4.20 11.02 10.27
C GLU A 28 -3.10 9.98 10.55
N TYR A 29 -1.83 10.30 10.26
CA TYR A 29 -0.70 9.42 10.55
C TYR A 29 -0.58 9.11 12.05
N ALA A 30 -0.75 10.12 12.90
CA ALA A 30 -0.72 9.96 14.36
C ALA A 30 -1.87 9.08 14.88
N GLU A 31 -3.03 9.04 14.20
CA GLU A 31 -4.10 8.10 14.53
C GLU A 31 -3.70 6.66 14.24
N TYR A 32 -3.02 6.40 13.12
CA TYR A 32 -2.48 5.07 12.83
C TYR A 32 -1.37 4.67 13.81
N GLU A 33 -0.51 5.58 14.24
CA GLU A 33 0.49 5.31 15.28
C GLU A 33 -0.16 4.86 16.60
N LYS A 34 -1.21 5.55 17.04
CA LYS A 34 -2.01 5.14 18.22
C LYS A 34 -2.64 3.77 18.04
N ALA A 35 -3.15 3.48 16.84
CA ALA A 35 -3.71 2.17 16.53
C ALA A 35 -2.64 1.07 16.65
N LEU A 36 -1.44 1.27 16.12
CA LEU A 36 -0.33 0.31 16.23
C LEU A 36 0.11 0.10 17.68
N GLU A 37 0.11 1.14 18.51
CA GLU A 37 0.45 1.02 19.93
C GLU A 37 -0.53 0.10 20.68
N SER A 38 -1.80 0.11 20.30
CA SER A 38 -2.81 -0.82 20.85
C SER A 38 -2.56 -2.30 20.50
N PHE A 39 -1.81 -2.58 19.42
CA PHE A 39 -1.38 -3.94 19.07
C PHE A 39 -0.08 -4.30 19.79
N LYS A 40 0.90 -3.38 19.84
CA LYS A 40 2.17 -3.59 20.55
C LYS A 40 1.96 -3.86 22.03
N SER A 41 1.08 -3.09 22.68
CA SER A 41 0.68 -3.30 24.08
C SER A 41 0.01 -4.66 24.35
N LYS A 42 -0.51 -5.34 23.32
CA LYS A 42 -1.02 -6.71 23.40
C LYS A 42 0.03 -7.77 23.10
N GLY A 43 1.31 -7.37 22.97
CA GLY A 43 2.43 -8.25 22.67
C GLY A 43 2.55 -8.64 21.19
N ILE A 44 1.85 -7.96 20.29
CA ILE A 44 1.97 -8.21 18.86
C ILE A 44 3.25 -7.55 18.34
N GLU A 45 4.15 -8.36 17.80
CA GLU A 45 5.35 -7.88 17.13
C GLU A 45 4.98 -7.30 15.76
N ILE A 46 5.36 -6.04 15.55
CA ILE A 46 5.16 -5.32 14.29
C ILE A 46 6.52 -4.99 13.74
N LYS A 47 6.87 -5.62 12.62
CA LYS A 47 8.16 -5.41 11.99
C LYS A 47 8.15 -4.15 11.13
N GLN A 48 9.21 -3.36 11.24
CA GLN A 48 9.38 -2.13 10.44
C GLN A 48 9.48 -2.43 8.93
N GLU A 49 10.07 -3.57 8.57
CA GLU A 49 10.21 -4.03 7.18
C GLU A 49 8.86 -4.08 6.43
N TRP A 50 7.78 -4.47 7.12
CA TRP A 50 6.44 -4.49 6.53
C TRP A 50 5.97 -3.10 6.12
N LEU A 51 6.22 -2.09 6.95
CA LEU A 51 5.83 -0.72 6.63
C LEU A 51 6.68 -0.14 5.50
N ASP A 52 7.98 -0.46 5.49
CA ASP A 52 8.92 0.02 4.47
C ASP A 52 8.60 -0.59 3.10
N ASP A 53 8.30 -1.89 3.04
CA ASP A 53 7.92 -2.56 1.80
C ASP A 53 6.56 -2.07 1.27
N LEU A 54 5.56 -1.92 2.15
CA LEU A 54 4.27 -1.34 1.77
C LEU A 54 4.44 0.09 1.24
N HIS A 55 5.24 0.91 1.91
CA HIS A 55 5.54 2.28 1.48
C HIS A 55 6.23 2.30 0.12
N LYS A 56 7.23 1.44 -0.09
CA LYS A 56 7.93 1.29 -1.37
C LYS A 56 6.96 0.97 -2.51
N PHE A 57 6.15 -0.09 -2.39
CA PHE A 57 5.24 -0.50 -3.47
C PHE A 57 4.10 0.50 -3.68
N ASN A 58 3.60 1.15 -2.62
CA ASN A 58 2.65 2.26 -2.76
C ASN A 58 3.30 3.45 -3.50
N GLY A 59 4.59 3.72 -3.25
CA GLY A 59 5.38 4.70 -3.99
C GLY A 59 5.55 4.36 -5.47
N GLU A 60 5.90 3.11 -5.79
CA GLU A 60 6.02 2.63 -7.17
C GLU A 60 4.69 2.77 -7.94
N ILE A 61 3.58 2.35 -7.34
CA ILE A 61 2.23 2.54 -7.92
C ILE A 61 1.96 4.03 -8.12
N TRP A 62 2.29 4.85 -7.13
CA TRP A 62 2.07 6.29 -7.21
C TRP A 62 2.85 6.92 -8.38
N ASP A 63 4.11 6.57 -8.54
CA ASP A 63 4.95 7.15 -9.59
C ASP A 63 4.49 6.70 -10.99
N LEU A 64 4.07 5.44 -11.14
CA LEU A 64 3.49 4.92 -12.39
C LEU A 64 2.19 5.62 -12.78
N GLU A 65 1.33 5.91 -11.81
CA GLU A 65 0.07 6.62 -11.99
C GLU A 65 0.25 8.14 -12.13
N SER A 66 1.44 8.69 -11.88
CA SER A 66 1.63 10.14 -11.73
C SER A 66 1.28 10.94 -12.98
N ASP A 67 1.58 10.45 -14.19
CA ASP A 67 1.22 11.13 -15.44
C ASP A 67 -0.26 10.99 -15.77
N ILE A 68 -0.85 9.81 -15.47
CA ILE A 68 -2.29 9.57 -15.61
C ILE A 68 -3.07 10.52 -14.68
N ARG A 69 -2.63 10.67 -13.42
CA ARG A 69 -3.25 11.60 -12.47
C ARG A 69 -3.15 13.07 -12.85
N LYS A 70 -2.20 13.43 -13.72
CA LYS A 70 -2.05 14.79 -14.23
C LYS A 70 -2.86 15.05 -15.51
N GLY A 71 -3.74 14.13 -15.90
CA GLY A 71 -4.56 14.25 -17.11
C GLY A 71 -3.76 14.15 -18.40
N ARG A 72 -2.56 13.53 -18.35
CA ARG A 72 -1.67 13.39 -19.50
C ARG A 72 -1.82 12.04 -20.18
N GLU A 73 -2.87 11.27 -19.89
CA GLU A 73 -3.11 9.99 -20.55
C GLU A 73 -3.26 10.13 -22.07
N GLY A 74 -3.78 11.26 -22.57
CA GLY A 74 -3.85 11.53 -24.01
C GLY A 74 -2.48 11.78 -24.67
N LEU A 75 -1.45 12.09 -23.88
CA LEU A 75 -0.05 12.20 -24.32
C LEU A 75 0.70 10.87 -24.22
N LEU A 76 0.17 9.92 -23.43
CA LEU A 76 0.69 8.57 -23.31
C LEU A 76 0.08 7.72 -24.42
N GLY A 77 0.90 7.20 -25.33
CA GLY A 77 0.42 6.20 -26.29
C GLY A 77 -0.17 4.97 -25.57
N LEU A 78 -1.13 4.30 -26.20
CA LEU A 78 -1.79 3.10 -25.62
C LEU A 78 -0.80 2.02 -25.18
N GLU A 79 0.33 1.89 -25.87
CA GLU A 79 1.40 0.96 -25.50
C GLU A 79 1.99 1.29 -24.12
N GLU A 80 2.28 2.56 -23.85
CA GLU A 80 2.86 2.99 -22.57
C GLU A 80 1.84 2.87 -21.43
N VAL A 81 0.56 3.17 -21.71
CA VAL A 81 -0.53 2.90 -20.78
C VAL A 81 -0.60 1.41 -20.43
N GLY A 82 -0.53 0.52 -21.42
CA GLY A 82 -0.50 -0.93 -21.21
C GLY A 82 0.71 -1.39 -20.39
N ARG A 83 1.91 -0.89 -20.70
CA ARG A 83 3.13 -1.19 -19.92
C ARG A 83 3.01 -0.77 -18.47
N ARG A 84 2.48 0.43 -18.19
CA ARG A 84 2.25 0.91 -16.82
C ARG A 84 1.20 0.10 -16.10
N ALA A 85 0.10 -0.25 -16.75
CA ALA A 85 -0.96 -1.08 -16.17
C ALA A 85 -0.42 -2.44 -15.71
N ILE A 86 0.44 -3.08 -16.52
CA ILE A 86 1.11 -4.34 -16.14
C ILE A 86 2.00 -4.14 -14.91
N LYS A 87 2.82 -3.08 -14.87
CA LYS A 87 3.69 -2.80 -13.71
C LYS A 87 2.89 -2.52 -12.44
N ILE A 88 1.81 -1.73 -12.53
CA ILE A 88 0.90 -1.46 -11.40
C ILE A 88 0.28 -2.75 -10.89
N ARG A 89 -0.10 -3.68 -11.78
CA ARG A 89 -0.62 -4.99 -11.40
C ARG A 89 0.42 -5.82 -10.64
N GLU A 90 1.66 -5.85 -11.11
CA GLU A 90 2.75 -6.59 -10.43
C GLU A 90 3.10 -5.98 -9.07
N ALA A 91 3.19 -4.64 -8.96
CA ALA A 91 3.39 -3.96 -7.69
C ALA A 91 2.25 -4.24 -6.69
N ASN A 92 1.00 -4.24 -7.16
CA ASN A 92 -0.15 -4.60 -6.33
C ASN A 92 -0.11 -6.05 -5.84
N LYS A 93 0.37 -7.00 -6.65
CA LYS A 93 0.56 -8.39 -6.19
C LYS A 93 1.57 -8.45 -5.04
N LYS A 94 2.67 -7.70 -5.13
CA LYS A 94 3.68 -7.63 -4.06
C LYS A 94 3.11 -7.00 -2.78
N ARG A 95 2.37 -5.89 -2.90
CA ARG A 95 1.65 -5.26 -1.80
C ARG A 95 0.68 -6.24 -1.11
N VAL A 96 -0.08 -7.01 -1.88
CA VAL A 96 -0.98 -8.05 -1.33
C VAL A 96 -0.19 -9.17 -0.65
N ALA A 97 0.95 -9.59 -1.21
CA ALA A 97 1.79 -10.62 -0.59
C ALA A 97 2.30 -10.20 0.79
N ILE A 98 2.75 -8.95 0.96
CA ILE A 98 3.18 -8.40 2.26
C ILE A 98 2.02 -8.37 3.25
N LYS A 99 0.82 -7.97 2.80
CA LYS A 99 -0.38 -8.00 3.65
C LYS A 99 -0.70 -9.41 4.11
N ASN A 100 -0.56 -10.41 3.25
CA ASN A 100 -0.73 -11.81 3.62
C ASN A 100 0.36 -12.30 4.58
N GLU A 101 1.61 -11.88 4.41
CA GLU A 101 2.71 -12.19 5.33
C GLU A 101 2.43 -11.65 6.74
N ILE A 102 1.94 -10.40 6.84
CA ILE A 102 1.53 -9.81 8.13
C ILE A 102 0.45 -10.68 8.80
N VAL A 103 -0.55 -11.15 8.03
CA VAL A 103 -1.60 -12.05 8.54
C VAL A 103 -1.01 -13.38 9.00
N GLU A 104 -0.08 -13.96 8.26
CA GLU A 104 0.60 -15.21 8.64
C GLU A 104 1.41 -15.07 9.92
N ALA A 105 2.16 -13.97 10.06
CA ALA A 105 3.02 -13.73 11.20
C ALA A 105 2.24 -13.38 12.48
N THR A 106 1.11 -12.68 12.35
CA THR A 106 0.39 -12.13 13.50
C THR A 106 -0.93 -12.83 13.81
N GLY A 107 -1.47 -13.60 12.86
CA GLY A 107 -2.83 -14.15 12.93
C GLY A 107 -3.94 -13.09 12.82
N LEU A 108 -3.60 -11.82 12.57
CA LEU A 108 -4.54 -10.71 12.60
C LEU A 108 -4.97 -10.28 11.20
N GLY A 109 -6.12 -10.77 10.77
CA GLY A 109 -6.78 -10.38 9.52
C GLY A 109 -7.20 -11.56 8.68
N PHE A 110 -7.38 -11.32 7.39
CA PHE A 110 -7.79 -12.33 6.43
C PHE A 110 -6.82 -12.32 5.26
N LYS A 111 -6.37 -13.51 4.84
CA LYS A 111 -5.54 -13.65 3.64
C LYS A 111 -6.38 -13.29 2.41
N ASP A 112 -5.84 -12.42 1.57
CA ASP A 112 -6.37 -12.18 0.23
C ASP A 112 -5.82 -13.26 -0.70
N VAL A 113 -6.63 -14.27 -0.97
CA VAL A 113 -6.34 -15.33 -1.95
C VAL A 113 -6.98 -14.93 -3.26
N LYS A 114 -6.23 -14.21 -4.10
CA LYS A 114 -6.67 -13.93 -5.47
C LYS A 114 -6.56 -15.21 -6.31
N MET A 115 -7.68 -15.91 -6.47
CA MET A 115 -7.81 -16.91 -7.53
C MET A 115 -7.63 -16.19 -8.88
N ASN A 116 -6.73 -16.71 -9.72
CA ASN A 116 -6.59 -16.22 -11.07
C ASN A 116 -7.90 -16.49 -11.83
N HIS A 117 -8.80 -15.51 -11.89
CA HIS A 117 -9.81 -15.45 -12.94
C HIS A 117 -9.11 -15.03 -14.24
N ALA A 118 -8.20 -15.86 -14.73
CA ALA A 118 -7.99 -15.92 -16.16
C ALA A 118 -9.23 -16.65 -16.68
N ALA A 119 -10.25 -15.90 -17.08
CA ALA A 119 -11.27 -16.47 -17.94
C ALA A 119 -10.53 -16.94 -19.21
N GLU A 120 -10.49 -18.26 -19.39
CA GLU A 120 -10.25 -18.86 -20.71
C GLU A 120 -11.39 -18.47 -21.67
#